data_AF-A0A0C1QUM6-F1
#
_entry.id   AF-A0A0C1QUM6-F1
#
_cell.length_a   1.000
_cell.length_b   1.000
_cell.length_c   1.000
_cell.angle_alpha   90.00
_cell.angle_beta   90.00
_cell.angle_gamma   90.00
#
_symmetry.space_group_name_H-M   'P 1'
#
loop_
_entity.id
_entity.type
_entity.pdbx_description
1 polymer ?
#
loop_
_entity_poly.entity_id
_entity_poly.type
_entity_poly.pdbx_seq_one_letter_code
_entity_poly.pdbx_strand_id
1 'polypeptide(L)' 'MNTSVVDDFTFNEWSEELVKLQNENESILSECIYSNAFEDFDGTTGYDLPLDDNWIEARSMYILALHEKYK' A
#
# COMPACT_ATOMS: atom_id res chain seq x y z
N MET A 1 9.23 -4.38 -11.18
CA MET A 1 9.20 -5.23 -9.97
C MET A 1 7.97 -6.14 -10.09
N ASN A 2 8.13 -7.46 -10.15
CA ASN A 2 7.01 -8.43 -10.25
C ASN A 2 6.96 -9.39 -9.05
N THR A 3 7.66 -9.05 -7.97
CA THR A 3 7.76 -9.92 -6.79
C THR A 3 6.99 -9.28 -5.65
N SER A 4 5.86 -9.91 -5.30
CA SER A 4 5.18 -9.60 -4.05
C SER A 4 5.82 -10.40 -2.91
N VAL A 5 6.05 -9.75 -1.77
CA VAL A 5 6.54 -10.39 -0.54
C VAL A 5 5.40 -10.91 0.34
N VAL A 6 4.16 -10.57 0.00
CA VAL A 6 2.93 -11.04 0.64
C VAL A 6 2.08 -11.81 -0.38
N ASP A 7 1.28 -12.76 0.09
CA ASP A 7 0.29 -13.43 -0.74
C ASP A 7 -0.94 -12.55 -1.03
N ASP A 8 -1.70 -12.93 -2.05
CA ASP A 8 -2.88 -12.20 -2.52
C ASP A 8 -3.96 -12.09 -1.44
N PHE A 9 -4.08 -13.08 -0.55
CA PHE A 9 -5.07 -13.06 0.54
C PHE A 9 -4.72 -11.97 1.55
N THR A 10 -3.46 -11.90 1.98
CA THR A 10 -2.95 -10.86 2.87
C THR A 10 -3.10 -9.47 2.26
N PHE A 11 -2.78 -9.32 0.97
CA PHE A 11 -2.98 -8.06 0.26
C PHE A 11 -4.45 -7.63 0.28
N ASN A 12 -5.37 -8.56 -0.01
CA ASN A 12 -6.80 -8.28 -0.02
C ASN A 12 -7.32 -7.87 1.37
N GLU A 13 -6.93 -8.59 2.43
CA GLU A 13 -7.34 -8.25 3.80
C GLU A 13 -6.89 -6.83 4.21
N TRP A 14 -5.63 -6.47 3.94
CA TRP A 14 -5.14 -5.12 4.27
C TRP A 14 -5.79 -4.03 3.43
N SER A 15 -6.11 -4.34 2.18
CA SER A 15 -6.78 -3.40 1.28
C SER A 15 -8.21 -3.12 1.76
N GLU A 16 -8.96 -4.15 2.14
CA GLU A 16 -10.30 -4.02 2.74
C GLU A 16 -10.26 -3.23 4.06
N GLU A 17 -9.28 -3.52 4.92
CA GLU A 17 -9.09 -2.80 6.19
C GLU A 17 -8.79 -1.32 5.95
N LEU A 18 -7.91 -1.00 5.00
CA LEU A 18 -7.59 0.37 4.65
C LEU A 18 -8.82 1.12 4.15
N VAL A 19 -9.58 0.56 3.21
CA VAL A 19 -10.81 1.16 2.68
C VAL A 19 -11.83 1.39 3.80
N LYS A 20 -11.97 0.42 4.71
CA LYS A 20 -12.84 0.57 5.89
C LYS A 20 -12.38 1.73 6.77
N LEU A 21 -11.09 1.82 7.08
CA LEU A 21 -10.53 2.91 7.90
C LEU A 21 -10.73 4.26 7.25
N GLN A 22 -10.58 4.35 5.93
CA GLN A 22 -10.85 5.56 5.16
C GLN A 22 -12.31 6.01 5.32
N ASN A 23 -13.27 5.10 5.11
CA ASN A 23 -14.69 5.39 5.25
C ASN A 23 -15.10 5.75 6.69
N GLU A 24 -14.50 5.12 7.70
CA GLU A 24 -14.83 5.38 9.11
C GLU A 24 -14.20 6.67 9.64
N ASN A 25 -13.16 7.20 8.99
CA ASN A 25 -12.35 8.31 9.49
C ASN A 25 -12.11 9.40 8.42
N GLU A 26 -13.11 9.73 7.61
CA GLU A 26 -13.01 10.73 6.53
C GLU A 26 -12.40 12.06 6.97
N SER A 27 -12.70 12.51 8.20
CA SER A 27 -12.15 13.77 8.74
C SER A 27 -10.64 13.74 8.94
N ILE A 28 -10.08 12.59 9.29
CA ILE A 28 -8.65 12.40 9.55
C ILE A 28 -7.89 12.13 8.24
N LEU A 29 -8.57 11.60 7.22
CA LEU A 29 -7.93 11.31 5.94
C LEU A 29 -7.23 12.52 5.34
N SER A 30 -7.84 13.70 5.42
CA SER A 30 -7.24 14.93 4.89
C SER A 30 -5.92 15.33 5.58
N GLU A 31 -5.63 14.78 6.77
CA GLU A 31 -4.39 15.00 7.51
C GLU A 31 -3.31 13.95 7.19
N CYS A 32 -3.66 12.86 6.51
CA CYS A 32 -2.74 11.80 6.15
C CYS A 32 -1.84 12.24 4.99
N ILE A 33 -0.53 11.97 5.11
CA ILE A 33 0.47 12.32 4.09
C ILE A 33 0.23 11.67 2.71
N TYR A 34 -0.53 10.57 2.68
CA TYR A 34 -0.87 9.84 1.45
C TYR A 34 -2.36 9.95 1.09
N SER A 35 -3.11 10.88 1.68
CA SER A 35 -4.55 11.03 1.44
C SER A 35 -4.89 11.07 -0.04
N ASN A 36 -4.18 11.89 -0.82
CA ASN A 36 -4.42 12.08 -2.24
C ASN A 36 -4.02 10.86 -3.07
N ALA A 37 -3.00 10.12 -2.64
CA ALA A 37 -2.55 8.93 -3.34
C ALA A 37 -3.52 7.75 -3.19
N PHE A 38 -4.37 7.79 -2.16
CA PHE A 38 -5.35 6.77 -1.86
C PHE A 38 -6.81 7.25 -2.02
N GLU A 39 -7.03 8.43 -2.62
CA GLU A 39 -8.37 9.04 -2.76
C GLU A 39 -9.35 8.13 -3.51
N ASP A 40 -8.87 7.47 -4.57
CA ASP A 40 -9.66 6.56 -5.42
C ASP A 40 -9.35 5.08 -5.12
N PHE A 41 -8.64 4.77 -4.03
CA PHE A 41 -8.23 3.40 -3.73
C PHE A 41 -9.41 2.57 -3.21
N ASP A 42 -9.83 1.57 -3.99
CA ASP A 42 -10.94 0.67 -3.65
C ASP A 42 -10.48 -0.73 -3.19
N GLY A 43 -9.17 -0.96 -3.16
CA GLY A 43 -8.57 -2.23 -2.75
C GLY A 43 -8.62 -3.35 -3.78
N THR A 44 -9.19 -3.11 -4.97
CA THR A 44 -9.32 -4.15 -6.01
C THR A 44 -8.01 -4.44 -6.74
N THR A 45 -7.16 -3.42 -6.92
CA THR A 45 -5.84 -3.55 -7.55
C THR A 45 -4.81 -2.63 -6.87
N GLY A 46 -3.53 -2.97 -7.04
CA GLY A 46 -2.43 -2.08 -6.66
C GLY A 46 -1.95 -1.16 -7.80
N TYR A 47 -2.70 -1.04 -8.89
CA TYR A 47 -2.26 -0.27 -10.07
C TYR A 47 -2.18 1.23 -9.78
N ASP A 48 -3.11 1.73 -8.95
CA ASP A 48 -3.24 3.15 -8.62
C ASP A 48 -2.37 3.56 -7.43
N LEU A 49 -1.49 2.67 -6.96
CA LEU A 49 -0.54 3.01 -5.90
C LEU A 49 0.50 4.04 -6.40
N PRO A 50 0.99 4.94 -5.52
CA PRO A 50 2.00 5.95 -5.84
C PRO A 50 3.39 5.31 -6.03
N LEU A 51 3.58 4.57 -7.13
CA LEU A 51 4.80 3.81 -7.43
C LEU A 51 5.97 4.70 -7.88
N ASP A 52 5.71 5.96 -8.17
CA ASP A 52 6.63 7.00 -8.64
C ASP A 52 7.23 7.85 -7.50
N ASP A 53 6.86 7.60 -6.25
CA ASP A 53 7.50 8.19 -5.08
C ASP A 53 8.83 7.47 -4.74
N ASN A 54 9.94 8.22 -4.80
CA ASN A 54 11.29 7.70 -4.54
C ASN A 54 11.43 7.04 -3.15
N TRP A 55 10.74 7.54 -2.13
CA TRP A 55 10.77 6.96 -0.79
C TRP A 55 10.04 5.62 -0.77
N ILE A 56 8.89 5.52 -1.46
CA ILE A 56 8.12 4.27 -1.58
C ILE A 56 8.91 3.22 -2.36
N GLU A 57 9.54 3.59 -3.47
CA GLU A 57 10.39 2.69 -4.25
C GLU A 57 11.59 2.19 -3.43
N ALA A 58 12.31 3.12 -2.77
CA ALA A 58 13.46 2.76 -1.95
C ALA A 58 13.07 1.83 -0.78
N ARG A 59 11.90 2.07 -0.16
CA ARG A 59 11.41 1.21 0.92
C ARG A 59 11.01 -0.17 0.41
N SER A 60 10.36 -0.24 -0.75
CA SER A 60 10.00 -1.50 -1.41
C SER A 60 11.23 -2.34 -1.74
N MET A 61 12.26 -1.72 -2.32
CA MET A 61 13.55 -2.38 -2.59
C MET A 61 14.22 -2.92 -1.32
N TYR A 62 14.19 -2.13 -0.23
CA TYR A 62 14.76 -2.55 1.05
C TYR A 62 14.02 -3.77 1.63
N ILE A 63 12.69 -3.77 1.59
CA ILE A 63 11.86 -4.89 2.08
C ILE A 63 12.14 -6.15 1.24
N LEU A 64 12.25 -6.02 -0.09
CA LEU A 64 12.58 -7.14 -0.96
C LEU A 64 13.96 -7.73 -0.62
N ALA A 65 14.98 -6.88 -0.42
CA ALA A 65 16.31 -7.31 -0.03
C ALA A 65 16.34 -8.04 1.33
N LEU A 66 15.53 -7.57 2.31
CA LEU A 66 15.35 -8.29 3.57
C LEU A 66 14.68 -9.64 3.37
N HIS A 67 13.61 -9.70 2.58
CA HIS A 67 12.90 -10.94 2.30
C HIS A 67 13.83 -11.97 1.66
N GLU A 68 14.65 -11.58 0.69
CA GLU A 68 15.65 -12.46 0.05
C GLU A 68 16.73 -12.93 1.03
N LYS A 69 17.18 -12.06 1.93
CA LYS A 69 18.24 -12.37 2.91
C LYS A 69 17.79 -13.37 3.98
N TYR A 70 16.52 -13.32 4.37
CA TYR A 70 15.96 -14.12 5.49
C TYR A 70 14.99 -15.21 5.04
N LYS A 71 14.91 -15.49 3.73
CA LYS A 71 14.16 -16.60 3.16
C LYS A 71 14.81 -17.94 3.49
#